data_AF-A0A840A586-F1
#
_entry.id   AF-A0A840A586-F1
#
_cell.length_a   1.000
_cell.length_b   1.000
_cell.length_c   1.000
_cell.angle_alpha   90.00
_cell.angle_beta   90.00
_cell.angle_gamma   90.00
#
_symmetry.space_group_name_H-M   'P 1'
#
loop_
_entity.id
_entity.type
_entity.pdbx_description
1 polymer ?
#
loop_
_entity_poly.entity_id
_entity_poly.type
_entity_poly.pdbx_seq_one_letter_code
_entity_poly.pdbx_strand_id
1 'polypeptide(L)'
;MRRLALLVLIAATGASAQRPDDLPAGPGRAETVRVCTGCHEADVLVHRSQKTAAWIDVVQAMVEKGAEASSADQAAIVAYLQKALPVEGSGGR
;
A
#
# COMPACT_ATOMS: atom_id res chain seq x y z
N MET A 1 1.42 -43.30 38.03
CA MET A 1 0.86 -43.36 36.66
C MET A 1 0.35 -41.97 36.27
N ARG A 2 0.96 -41.40 35.22
CA ARG A 2 0.61 -40.22 34.38
C ARG A 2 -0.03 -38.98 35.03
N ARG A 3 0.81 -37.95 35.21
CA ARG A 3 0.44 -36.53 35.28
C ARG A 3 -0.15 -36.12 33.93
N LEU A 4 -1.32 -35.47 33.91
CA LEU A 4 -1.85 -34.79 32.72
C LEU A 4 -2.34 -33.41 33.14
N ALA A 5 -1.45 -32.42 33.05
CA ALA A 5 -1.79 -31.01 33.04
C ALA A 5 -2.23 -30.64 31.62
N LEU A 6 -3.49 -30.24 31.45
CA LEU A 6 -3.99 -29.66 30.20
C LEU A 6 -3.59 -28.19 30.14
N LEU A 7 -2.51 -27.90 29.42
CA LEU A 7 -2.19 -26.57 28.92
C LEU A 7 -3.02 -26.33 27.66
N VAL A 8 -4.12 -25.59 27.79
CA VAL A 8 -4.85 -25.07 26.63
C VAL A 8 -4.06 -23.89 26.07
N LEU A 9 -3.51 -24.09 24.87
CA LEU A 9 -2.77 -23.07 24.12
C LEU A 9 -3.67 -21.87 23.83
N ILE A 10 -3.19 -20.69 24.18
CA ILE A 10 -3.67 -19.40 23.69
C ILE A 10 -3.40 -19.39 22.18
N ALA A 11 -4.45 -19.50 21.37
CA ALA A 11 -4.37 -19.25 19.94
C ALA A 11 -4.25 -17.74 19.72
N ALA A 12 -3.03 -17.25 19.52
CA ALA A 12 -2.81 -15.91 18.99
C ALA A 12 -3.34 -15.89 17.56
N THR A 13 -4.50 -15.25 17.36
CA THR A 13 -5.02 -14.94 16.03
C THR A 13 -4.02 -14.02 15.33
N GLY A 14 -3.46 -14.51 14.22
CA GLY A 14 -2.42 -13.84 13.45
C GLY A 14 -2.85 -12.44 13.02
N ALA A 15 -1.97 -11.47 13.24
CA ALA A 15 -2.02 -10.20 12.54
C ALA A 15 -1.73 -10.48 11.06
N SER A 16 -2.73 -10.28 10.20
CA SER A 16 -2.54 -10.28 8.75
C SER A 16 -1.69 -9.06 8.37
N ALA A 17 -0.38 -9.23 8.32
CA ALA A 17 0.48 -8.27 7.62
C ALA A 17 0.23 -8.44 6.11
N GLN A 18 -0.64 -7.60 5.53
CA GLN A 18 -0.89 -7.58 4.10
C GLN A 18 0.40 -7.17 3.38
N ARG A 19 0.85 -8.03 2.46
CA ARG A 19 2.20 -7.98 1.88
C ARG A 19 2.28 -6.93 0.78
N PRO A 20 3.45 -6.29 0.57
CA PRO A 20 3.74 -5.43 -0.59
C PRO A 20 3.48 -6.08 -1.97
N ASP A 21 3.21 -7.38 -2.00
CA ASP A 21 3.00 -8.22 -3.19
C ASP A 21 1.75 -7.87 -3.99
N ASP A 22 0.80 -7.11 -3.43
CA ASP A 22 -0.44 -6.72 -4.12
C ASP A 22 -0.26 -5.56 -5.11
N LEU A 23 0.90 -4.87 -5.06
CA LEU A 23 1.23 -3.78 -5.97
C LEU A 23 1.96 -4.29 -7.23
N PRO A 24 1.48 -4.00 -8.46
CA PRO A 24 2.08 -4.49 -9.71
C PRO A 24 3.58 -4.16 -9.83
N ALA A 25 4.39 -5.10 -10.32
CA ALA A 25 5.82 -4.84 -10.54
C ALA A 25 6.03 -3.69 -11.54
N GLY A 26 6.97 -2.79 -11.25
CA GLY A 26 7.33 -1.71 -12.17
C GLY A 26 8.24 -0.64 -11.56
N PRO A 27 8.82 0.24 -12.40
CA PRO A 27 9.58 1.40 -11.93
C PRO A 27 8.74 2.29 -11.01
N GLY A 28 9.30 2.72 -9.87
CA GLY A 28 8.59 3.51 -8.86
C GLY A 28 7.88 2.67 -7.78
N ARG A 29 7.75 1.34 -7.95
CA ARG A 29 7.14 0.46 -6.93
C ARG A 29 7.88 0.50 -5.61
N ALA A 30 9.22 0.48 -5.63
CA ALA A 30 10.03 0.43 -4.41
C ALA A 30 9.87 1.72 -3.60
N GLU A 31 9.83 2.86 -4.29
CA GLU A 31 9.57 4.18 -3.73
C GLU A 31 8.15 4.25 -3.17
N THR A 32 7.14 3.75 -3.89
CA THR A 32 5.75 3.68 -3.41
C THR A 32 5.64 2.82 -2.16
N VAL A 33 6.23 1.63 -2.13
CA VAL A 33 6.20 0.77 -0.93
C VAL A 33 6.88 1.50 0.24
N ARG A 34 8.10 2.00 0.05
CA ARG A 34 8.86 2.66 1.11
C ARG A 34 8.12 3.87 1.70
N VAL A 35 7.54 4.73 0.86
CA VAL A 35 6.92 5.99 1.29
C VAL A 35 5.48 5.78 1.74
N CYS A 36 4.67 5.06 0.97
CA CYS A 36 3.22 4.99 1.20
C CYS A 36 2.83 3.96 2.27
N THR A 37 3.72 3.04 2.65
CA THR A 37 3.45 2.08 3.74
C THR A 37 4.06 2.47 5.09
N GLY A 38 4.53 3.71 5.23
CA GLY A 38 5.10 4.20 6.48
C GLY A 38 4.06 4.43 7.58
N CYS A 39 2.80 4.67 7.22
CA CYS A 39 1.75 5.08 8.14
C CYS A 39 0.49 4.19 8.11
N HIS A 40 0.21 3.51 7.00
CA HIS A 40 -0.91 2.58 6.81
C HIS A 40 -0.55 1.56 5.73
N GLU A 41 -1.34 0.51 5.57
CA GLU A 41 -1.13 -0.53 4.57
C GLU A 41 -1.30 0.01 3.13
N ALA A 42 -0.65 -0.65 2.15
CA ALA A 42 -0.75 -0.29 0.73
C ALA A 42 -2.07 -0.74 0.07
N ASP A 43 -2.86 -1.59 0.74
CA ASP A 43 -4.12 -2.10 0.21
C ASP A 43 -5.13 -0.95 -0.06
N VAL A 44 -5.07 0.12 0.73
CA VAL A 44 -5.88 1.33 0.53
C VAL A 44 -5.62 1.97 -0.83
N LEU A 45 -4.46 1.75 -1.46
CA LEU A 45 -4.15 2.25 -2.80
C LEU A 45 -4.91 1.46 -3.87
N VAL A 46 -4.95 0.13 -3.73
CA VAL A 46 -5.59 -0.80 -4.69
C VAL A 46 -7.11 -0.70 -4.63
N HIS A 47 -7.67 -0.51 -3.44
CA HIS A 47 -9.11 -0.40 -3.23
C HIS A 47 -9.65 1.03 -3.42
N ARG A 48 -8.78 1.99 -3.81
CA ARG A 48 -9.18 3.38 -3.99
C ARG A 48 -9.97 3.54 -5.29
N SER A 49 -11.30 3.53 -5.18
CA SER A 49 -12.22 3.83 -6.28
C SER A 49 -12.25 5.33 -6.58
N GLN A 50 -11.17 5.93 -7.07
CA GLN A 50 -11.20 7.34 -7.48
C GLN A 50 -10.99 7.48 -8.97
N LYS A 51 -12.08 7.86 -9.65
CA LYS A 51 -12.06 8.38 -11.03
C LYS A 51 -11.14 9.60 -11.05
N THR A 52 -10.03 9.51 -11.77
CA THR A 52 -9.21 10.67 -12.22
C THR A 52 -8.79 11.71 -11.17
N ALA A 53 -8.85 11.42 -9.87
CA ALA A 53 -8.25 12.31 -8.87
C ALA A 53 -6.74 12.15 -8.99
N ALA A 54 -6.08 13.22 -9.41
CA ALA A 54 -4.69 13.21 -9.83
C ALA A 54 -3.83 12.60 -8.71
N TRP A 55 -3.14 11.48 -8.97
CA TRP A 55 -2.27 10.84 -7.98
C TRP A 55 -1.26 11.82 -7.37
N ILE A 56 -0.94 12.91 -8.07
CA ILE A 56 -0.19 14.04 -7.53
C ILE A 56 -0.84 14.66 -6.29
N ASP A 57 -2.16 14.90 -6.29
CA ASP A 57 -2.88 15.48 -5.15
C ASP A 57 -2.88 14.53 -3.95
N VAL A 58 -2.97 13.23 -4.21
CA VAL A 58 -2.87 12.20 -3.15
C VAL A 58 -1.48 12.22 -2.52
N VAL A 59 -0.44 12.20 -3.35
CA VAL A 59 0.94 12.22 -2.88
C VAL A 59 1.23 13.51 -2.11
N GLN A 60 0.78 14.67 -2.63
CA GLN A 60 0.94 15.93 -1.91
C GLN A 60 0.19 15.95 -0.58
N ALA A 61 -1.05 15.46 -0.54
CA ALA A 61 -1.81 15.37 0.70
C ALA A 61 -1.13 14.46 1.75
N MET A 62 -0.40 13.43 1.32
CA MET A 62 0.36 12.57 2.24
C MET A 62 1.64 13.25 2.72
N VAL A 63 2.35 13.98 1.84
CA VAL A 63 3.50 14.80 2.24
C VAL A 63 3.11 15.89 3.23
N GLU A 64 1.99 16.58 3.00
CA GLU A 64 1.41 17.55 3.95
C GLU A 64 1.06 16.93 5.31
N LYS A 65 0.74 15.63 5.33
CA LYS A 65 0.48 14.85 6.55
C LYS A 65 1.74 14.26 7.19
N GLY A 66 2.91 14.50 6.61
CA GLY A 66 4.20 14.08 7.17
C GLY A 66 4.86 12.90 6.46
N ALA A 67 4.37 12.47 5.29
CA ALA A 67 5.10 11.48 4.50
C ALA A 67 6.43 12.08 3.99
N GLU A 68 7.53 11.41 4.32
CA GLU A 68 8.87 11.85 3.91
C GLU A 68 9.18 11.34 2.49
N ALA A 69 8.98 12.22 1.50
CA ALA A 69 9.27 11.93 0.10
C ALA A 69 9.99 13.11 -0.57
N SER A 70 11.17 12.86 -1.12
CA SER A 70 11.86 13.86 -1.95
C SER A 70 11.04 14.19 -3.20
N SER A 71 11.32 15.31 -3.87
CA SER A 71 10.64 15.65 -5.13
C SER A 71 10.83 14.56 -6.20
N ALA A 72 11.98 13.86 -6.20
CA ALA A 72 12.23 12.74 -7.09
C ALA A 72 11.37 11.51 -6.72
N ASP A 73 11.23 11.20 -5.43
CA ASP A 73 10.34 10.14 -4.96
C ASP A 73 8.90 10.43 -5.35
N GLN A 74 8.42 11.66 -5.11
CA GLN A 74 7.06 12.07 -5.44
C GLN A 74 6.78 11.86 -6.94
N ALA A 75 7.70 12.29 -7.81
CA ALA A 75 7.56 12.10 -9.26
C ALA A 75 7.53 10.61 -9.65
N ALA A 76 8.42 9.79 -9.07
CA ALA A 76 8.46 8.35 -9.33
C ALA A 76 7.19 7.64 -8.87
N ILE A 77 6.67 8.00 -7.69
CA ILE A 77 5.45 7.44 -7.10
C ILE A 77 4.23 7.81 -7.95
N VAL A 78 4.08 9.08 -8.35
CA VAL A 78 2.96 9.51 -9.20
C VAL A 78 2.97 8.76 -10.54
N ALA A 79 4.13 8.67 -11.19
CA ALA A 79 4.26 7.94 -12.45
C ALA A 79 3.94 6.45 -12.30
N TYR A 80 4.39 5.82 -11.21
CA TYR A 80 4.08 4.44 -10.91
C TYR A 80 2.57 4.23 -10.70
N LEU A 81 1.94 5.02 -9.82
CA LEU A 81 0.52 4.88 -9.49
C LEU A 81 -0.37 5.07 -10.72
N GLN A 82 -0.05 6.02 -11.61
CA GLN A 82 -0.77 6.20 -12.88
C GLN A 82 -0.68 4.99 -13.81
N LYS A 83 0.47 4.31 -13.83
CA LYS A 83 0.72 3.16 -14.71
C LYS A 83 0.20 1.84 -14.12
N ALA A 84 0.38 1.65 -12.82
CA ALA A 84 0.08 0.41 -12.11
C ALA A 84 -1.38 0.34 -11.66
N LEU A 85 -2.00 1.47 -11.34
CA LEU A 85 -3.38 1.59 -10.89
C LEU A 85 -4.14 2.57 -11.80
N PRO A 86 -4.32 2.21 -13.10
CA PRO A 86 -5.02 3.06 -14.04
C PRO A 86 -6.49 3.22 -13.64
N VAL A 87 -7.03 4.42 -13.89
CA VAL A 87 -8.43 4.73 -13.66
C VAL A 87 -9.33 3.85 -14.54
N GLU A 88 -10.45 3.35 -14.01
CA GLU A 88 -11.47 2.77 -14.89
C GLU A 88 -11.96 3.83 -15.88
N GLY A 89 -11.78 3.54 -17.18
CA GLY A 89 -12.05 4.44 -18.30
C GLY A 89 -10.90 4.62 -19.30
N SER A 90 -9.68 4.15 -19.00
CA SER A 90 -8.55 4.18 -19.96
C SER A 90 -8.18 2.81 -20.54
N GLY A 91 -8.85 1.74 -20.11
CA GLY A 91 -8.83 0.42 -20.75
C GLY A 91 -10.25 0.02 -21.10
N GLY A 92 -10.58 0.08 -22.39
CA GLY A 92 -11.92 -0.21 -22.89
C GLY A 92 -12.44 -1.58 -22.44
N ARG A 93 -13.66 -1.58 -21.91
CA ARG A 93 -14.72 -2.54 -22.22
C ARG A 93 -16.05 -1.80 -22.19
#